data_AF-A0A1F5WEH4-F1
#
_entry.id   AF-A0A1F5WEH4-F1
#
_cell.length_a   1.000
_cell.length_b   1.000
_cell.length_c   1.000
_cell.angle_alpha   90.00
_cell.angle_beta   90.00
_cell.angle_gamma   90.00
#
_symmetry.space_group_name_H-M   'P 1'
#
loop_
_entity.id
_entity.type
_entity.pdbx_description
1 polymer ?
#
loop_
_entity_poly.entity_id
_entity_poly.type
_entity_poly.pdbx_seq_one_letter_code
_entity_poly.pdbx_strand_id
1 'polypeptide(L)'
;MEGVEQRRQLDRFLEAWNQANHLLGLDYKKINEQPELVAEVLEAIQNVIGPKLKSEKSFMDALFILNPLAEYYDSPDTMVAATDVLSKNLGVIEQHVGNIMDINRQCFLAANNLISFGSNVEKEAGKHLLETHIDEIIDGMERGRSYEFIPFLEKIMTIDPEHPNEEAEIKISEYLKEHPRDFRSIAFCLMSSYKPMRDMGEKTLENRIAEYGLPPTKSVEAWVASTKKFEADLATILYNTLFTLEGIEEARPGIARFLYTKFGILDFNRYSPELLIRQYDEYENKELPYGVIFYPRADHNGAFYQNQQALSELSQQLQGQFAIRIGEGESKLDIVRLLRKLNKQYGNAHKISFAIIGGHGTKDSIQFGNKAGDRYQLHIEDLQDPRVNKQSYFEEHPTLILVSCSTGFEGGIGQELSRLLGATVIAPKQDTNIKKIETQIDENGVHFGVEYFEEKSQAVYYAGQKQ
;
A
#
# COMPACT_ATOMS: atom_id res chain seq x y z
N MET A 1 -22.78 -34.25 43.19
CA MET A 1 -21.49 -33.65 43.59
C MET A 1 -20.78 -32.98 42.43
N GLU A 2 -20.84 -33.50 41.20
CA GLU A 2 -20.22 -32.86 40.01
C GLU A 2 -20.68 -31.41 39.73
N GLY A 3 -21.96 -31.08 39.95
CA GLY A 3 -22.48 -29.74 39.65
C GLY A 3 -21.99 -28.61 40.58
N VAL A 4 -21.55 -28.93 41.80
CA VAL A 4 -21.03 -27.92 42.75
C VAL A 4 -19.57 -27.57 42.44
N GLU A 5 -18.78 -28.58 42.07
CA GLU A 5 -17.39 -28.37 41.67
C GLU A 5 -17.30 -27.67 40.30
N GLN A 6 -18.20 -28.00 39.37
CA GLN A 6 -18.32 -27.30 38.09
C GLN A 6 -18.67 -25.82 38.28
N ARG A 7 -19.60 -25.48 39.18
CA ARG A 7 -19.95 -24.08 39.48
C ARG A 7 -18.78 -23.33 40.09
N ARG A 8 -18.01 -23.95 41.00
CA ARG A 8 -16.79 -23.34 41.58
C ARG A 8 -15.67 -23.14 40.57
N GLN A 9 -15.51 -24.04 39.59
CA GLN A 9 -14.54 -23.88 38.50
C GLN A 9 -14.95 -22.74 37.56
N LEU A 10 -16.25 -22.62 37.25
CA LEU A 10 -16.79 -21.52 36.44
C LEU A 10 -16.68 -20.17 37.17
N ASP A 11 -16.98 -20.11 38.47
CA ASP A 11 -16.87 -18.88 39.26
C ASP A 11 -15.39 -18.42 39.34
N ARG A 12 -14.45 -19.34 39.54
CA ARG A 12 -13.00 -19.05 39.50
C ARG A 12 -12.54 -18.60 38.11
N PHE A 13 -13.03 -19.23 37.05
CA PHE A 13 -12.76 -18.78 35.68
C PHE A 13 -13.34 -17.39 35.44
N LEU A 14 -14.58 -17.10 35.84
CA LEU A 14 -15.21 -15.80 35.63
C LEU A 14 -14.52 -14.70 36.45
N GLU A 15 -14.00 -15.03 37.64
CA GLU A 15 -13.23 -14.11 38.47
C GLU A 15 -11.85 -13.83 37.85
N ALA A 16 -11.10 -14.88 37.47
CA ALA A 16 -9.85 -14.75 36.72
C ALA A 16 -10.06 -14.06 35.36
N TRP A 17 -11.17 -14.32 34.68
CA TRP A 17 -11.61 -13.71 33.42
C TRP A 17 -11.89 -12.23 33.60
N ASN A 18 -12.62 -11.82 34.64
CA ASN A 18 -12.90 -10.41 34.87
C ASN A 18 -11.63 -9.64 35.25
N GLN A 19 -10.71 -10.27 35.99
CA GLN A 19 -9.40 -9.70 36.30
C GLN A 19 -8.52 -9.61 35.05
N ALA A 20 -8.44 -10.70 34.27
CA ALA A 20 -7.70 -10.76 33.02
C ALA A 20 -8.26 -9.78 31.99
N ASN A 21 -9.58 -9.74 31.74
CA ASN A 21 -10.20 -8.76 30.83
C ASN A 21 -10.03 -7.33 31.29
N HIS A 22 -10.06 -7.08 32.61
CA HIS A 22 -9.77 -5.73 33.12
C HIS A 22 -8.32 -5.32 32.82
N LEU A 23 -7.37 -6.26 32.82
CA LEU A 23 -5.96 -6.02 32.50
C LEU A 23 -5.67 -6.02 30.98
N LEU A 24 -6.24 -6.97 30.24
CA LEU A 24 -6.17 -7.13 28.78
C LEU A 24 -6.85 -5.97 28.05
N GLY A 25 -7.90 -5.38 28.65
CA GLY A 25 -8.53 -4.16 28.16
C GLY A 25 -7.72 -2.88 28.39
N LEU A 26 -6.59 -2.94 29.11
CA LEU A 26 -5.83 -1.75 29.52
C LEU A 26 -4.40 -1.67 29.01
N ASP A 27 -3.62 -2.76 28.95
CA ASP A 27 -2.27 -2.77 28.34
C ASP A 27 -1.65 -4.18 28.40
N TYR A 28 -1.39 -4.84 27.26
CA TYR A 28 -0.70 -6.14 27.25
C TYR A 28 0.70 -6.07 27.88
N LYS A 29 1.35 -4.89 27.89
CA LYS A 29 2.66 -4.70 28.53
C LYS A 29 2.62 -4.80 30.06
N LYS A 30 1.48 -4.51 30.70
CA LYS A 30 1.34 -4.63 32.16
C LYS A 30 1.18 -6.07 32.63
N ILE A 31 0.74 -6.96 31.73
CA ILE A 31 0.63 -8.39 32.01
C ILE A 31 2.04 -9.01 32.08
N ASN A 32 3.03 -8.49 31.32
CA ASN A 32 4.45 -8.89 31.41
C ASN A 32 5.05 -8.67 32.80
N GLU A 33 4.45 -7.80 33.61
CA GLU A 33 4.91 -7.49 34.96
C GLU A 33 4.28 -8.43 36.01
N GLN A 34 3.40 -9.37 35.61
CA GLN A 34 2.63 -10.24 36.52
C GLN A 34 2.59 -11.72 36.05
N PRO A 35 3.73 -12.43 36.06
CA PRO A 35 3.82 -13.81 35.57
C PRO A 35 2.98 -14.82 36.37
N GLU A 36 2.75 -14.57 37.66
CA GLU A 36 1.90 -15.42 38.51
C GLU A 36 0.45 -15.38 38.07
N LEU A 37 -0.07 -14.19 37.74
CA LEU A 37 -1.43 -14.03 37.23
C LEU A 37 -1.61 -14.71 35.88
N VAL A 38 -0.60 -14.65 35.00
CA VAL A 38 -0.64 -15.33 33.71
C VAL A 38 -0.72 -16.84 33.91
N ALA A 39 0.05 -17.41 34.84
CA ALA A 39 -0.02 -18.82 35.17
C ALA A 39 -1.42 -19.21 35.70
N GLU A 40 -2.00 -18.41 36.59
CA GLU A 40 -3.37 -18.62 37.10
C GLU A 40 -4.43 -18.58 35.99
N VAL A 41 -4.31 -17.63 35.06
CA VAL A 41 -5.21 -17.49 33.90
C VAL A 41 -5.09 -18.71 32.97
N LEU A 42 -3.87 -19.16 32.67
CA LEU A 42 -3.64 -20.34 31.83
C LEU A 42 -4.19 -21.62 32.50
N GLU A 43 -3.99 -21.79 33.81
CA GLU A 43 -4.56 -22.91 34.57
C GLU A 43 -6.10 -22.86 34.57
N ALA A 44 -6.69 -21.67 34.77
CA ALA A 44 -8.13 -21.47 34.72
C ALA A 44 -8.71 -21.79 33.34
N ILE A 45 -8.06 -21.33 32.26
CA ILE A 45 -8.45 -21.60 30.89
C ILE A 45 -8.33 -23.09 30.56
N GLN A 46 -7.25 -23.75 30.97
CA GLN A 46 -7.07 -25.19 30.74
C GLN A 46 -8.22 -26.00 31.37
N ASN A 47 -8.68 -25.60 32.55
CA ASN A 47 -9.84 -26.21 33.20
C ASN A 47 -11.17 -25.92 32.47
N VAL A 48 -11.24 -24.82 31.71
CA VAL A 48 -12.40 -24.44 30.92
C VAL A 48 -12.42 -25.13 29.56
N ILE A 49 -11.36 -25.05 28.74
CA ILE A 49 -11.35 -25.66 27.39
C ILE A 49 -11.45 -27.19 27.42
N GLY A 50 -11.10 -27.83 28.55
CA GLY A 50 -11.29 -29.27 28.75
C GLY A 50 -12.74 -29.77 28.64
N PRO A 51 -13.01 -31.05 28.99
CA PRO A 51 -14.29 -31.76 28.70
C PRO A 51 -15.56 -31.21 29.39
N LYS A 52 -15.52 -30.01 29.97
CA LYS A 52 -16.59 -29.42 30.79
C LYS A 52 -17.22 -28.15 30.20
N LEU A 53 -16.83 -27.68 29.02
CA LEU A 53 -17.52 -26.56 28.37
C LEU A 53 -18.91 -26.96 27.86
N LYS A 54 -19.91 -26.16 28.25
CA LYS A 54 -21.29 -26.26 27.74
C LYS A 54 -21.79 -24.99 27.05
N SER A 55 -21.01 -23.91 27.02
CA SER A 55 -21.42 -22.64 26.42
C SER A 55 -20.39 -22.08 25.46
N GLU A 56 -20.80 -21.85 24.22
CA GLU A 56 -20.01 -21.27 23.12
C GLU A 56 -19.30 -19.97 23.52
N LYS A 57 -19.95 -19.14 24.34
CA LYS A 57 -19.36 -17.88 24.83
C LYS A 57 -18.06 -18.09 25.61
N SER A 58 -18.06 -18.99 26.60
CA SER A 58 -16.87 -19.25 27.43
C SER A 58 -15.74 -19.93 26.65
N PHE A 59 -16.08 -20.70 25.62
CA PHE A 59 -15.10 -21.27 24.70
C PHE A 59 -14.43 -20.17 23.86
N MET A 60 -15.23 -19.26 23.30
CA MET A 60 -14.73 -18.12 22.54
C MET A 60 -13.85 -17.19 23.36
N ASP A 61 -14.34 -16.82 24.53
CA ASP A 61 -13.64 -16.02 25.53
C ASP A 61 -12.25 -16.60 25.80
N ALA A 62 -12.15 -17.92 26.01
CA ALA A 62 -10.88 -18.60 26.24
C ALA A 62 -9.91 -18.52 25.05
N LEU A 63 -10.38 -18.71 23.81
CA LEU A 63 -9.54 -18.58 22.62
C LEU A 63 -9.07 -17.14 22.37
N PHE A 64 -9.92 -16.15 22.65
CA PHE A 64 -9.55 -14.73 22.56
C PHE A 64 -8.41 -14.35 23.51
N ILE A 65 -8.18 -15.11 24.58
CA ILE A 65 -7.03 -14.91 25.48
C ILE A 65 -5.83 -15.74 25.03
N LEU A 66 -6.04 -17.03 24.76
CA LEU A 66 -4.92 -17.93 24.44
C LEU A 66 -4.20 -17.53 23.16
N ASN A 67 -4.94 -17.12 22.12
CA ASN A 67 -4.34 -16.80 20.83
C ASN A 67 -3.35 -15.62 20.93
N PRO A 68 -3.70 -14.47 21.54
CA PRO A 68 -2.73 -13.40 21.77
C PRO A 68 -1.55 -13.80 22.66
N LEU A 69 -1.76 -14.61 23.71
CA LEU A 69 -0.68 -15.08 24.58
C LEU A 69 0.31 -16.00 23.86
N ALA A 70 -0.16 -16.78 22.88
CA ALA A 70 0.68 -17.64 22.06
C ALA A 70 1.43 -16.87 20.96
N GLU A 71 0.93 -15.73 20.49
CA GLU A 71 1.45 -15.00 19.32
C GLU A 71 2.29 -13.75 19.68
N TYR A 72 1.82 -12.91 20.61
CA TYR A 72 2.32 -11.53 20.80
C TYR A 72 3.08 -11.30 22.11
N TYR A 73 3.44 -12.35 22.85
CA TYR A 73 3.96 -12.21 24.20
C TYR A 73 5.49 -12.36 24.27
N ASP A 74 6.18 -11.38 24.87
CA ASP A 74 7.66 -11.32 24.90
C ASP A 74 8.31 -12.41 25.78
N SER A 75 7.54 -13.13 26.61
CA SER A 75 8.02 -14.23 27.44
C SER A 75 7.90 -15.57 26.71
N PRO A 76 9.01 -16.24 26.35
CA PRO A 76 8.98 -17.56 25.72
C PRO A 76 8.23 -18.59 26.56
N ASP A 77 8.34 -18.53 27.90
CA ASP A 77 7.69 -19.49 28.79
C ASP A 77 6.16 -19.38 28.74
N THR A 78 5.64 -18.15 28.64
CA THR A 78 4.20 -17.90 28.50
C THR A 78 3.68 -18.35 27.14
N MET A 79 4.42 -18.07 26.07
CA MET A 79 4.06 -18.55 24.73
C MET A 79 4.01 -20.09 24.69
N VAL A 80 5.03 -20.75 25.25
CA VAL A 80 5.09 -22.21 25.32
C VAL A 80 3.92 -22.76 26.13
N ALA A 81 3.61 -22.16 27.28
CA ALA A 81 2.49 -22.59 28.11
C ALA A 81 1.13 -22.38 27.42
N ALA A 82 0.93 -21.25 26.73
CA ALA A 82 -0.31 -21.00 25.98
C ALA A 82 -0.47 -21.99 24.81
N THR A 83 0.60 -22.24 24.05
CA THR A 83 0.64 -23.22 22.97
C THR A 83 0.36 -24.64 23.48
N ASP A 84 0.92 -25.03 24.63
CA ASP A 84 0.65 -26.32 25.27
C ASP A 84 -0.83 -26.46 25.69
N VAL A 85 -1.46 -25.39 26.20
CA VAL A 85 -2.89 -25.38 26.49
C VAL A 85 -3.72 -25.55 25.21
N LEU A 86 -3.38 -24.86 24.12
CA LEU A 86 -4.05 -25.03 22.83
C LEU A 86 -3.92 -26.47 22.32
N SER A 87 -2.71 -27.01 22.34
CA SER A 87 -2.36 -28.36 21.90
C SER A 87 -3.16 -29.44 22.64
N LYS A 88 -3.18 -29.38 23.98
CA LYS A 88 -3.93 -30.33 24.83
C LYS A 88 -5.43 -30.34 24.59
N ASN A 89 -5.96 -29.25 24.04
CA ASN A 89 -7.39 -29.06 23.82
C ASN A 89 -7.79 -29.09 22.34
N LEU A 90 -6.88 -29.46 21.44
CA LEU A 90 -7.11 -29.40 19.99
C LEU A 90 -8.37 -30.17 19.55
N GLY A 91 -8.61 -31.36 20.10
CA GLY A 91 -9.81 -32.15 19.76
C GLY A 91 -11.13 -31.49 20.19
N VAL A 92 -11.12 -30.64 21.22
CA VAL A 92 -12.30 -29.83 21.58
C VAL A 92 -12.42 -28.62 20.65
N ILE A 93 -11.29 -28.02 20.26
CA ILE A 93 -11.24 -26.90 19.32
C ILE A 93 -11.82 -27.30 17.97
N GLU A 94 -11.41 -28.46 17.47
CA GLU A 94 -11.87 -29.04 16.21
C GLU A 94 -13.39 -29.30 16.20
N GLN A 95 -13.96 -29.82 17.30
CA GLN A 95 -15.41 -30.03 17.43
C GLN A 95 -16.24 -28.74 17.30
N HIS A 96 -15.62 -27.58 17.47
CA HIS A 96 -16.30 -26.29 17.37
C HIS A 96 -16.22 -25.66 15.97
N VAL A 97 -15.40 -26.21 15.07
CA VAL A 97 -15.34 -25.77 13.67
C VAL A 97 -16.65 -26.11 12.96
N GLY A 98 -17.14 -25.17 12.14
CA GLY A 98 -18.39 -25.31 11.38
C GLY A 98 -19.64 -24.80 12.12
N ASN A 99 -19.53 -24.39 13.38
CA ASN A 99 -20.68 -23.91 14.16
C ASN A 99 -20.99 -22.43 13.91
N ILE A 100 -20.00 -21.55 14.09
CA ILE A 100 -20.15 -20.09 14.01
C ILE A 100 -18.88 -19.50 13.41
N MET A 101 -19.02 -18.56 12.48
CA MET A 101 -17.89 -17.98 11.74
C MET A 101 -16.82 -17.34 12.64
N ASP A 102 -17.22 -16.60 13.68
CA ASP A 102 -16.25 -16.03 14.64
C ASP A 102 -15.50 -17.13 15.41
N ILE A 103 -16.18 -18.24 15.71
CA ILE A 103 -15.57 -19.39 16.35
C ILE A 103 -14.54 -20.03 15.42
N ASN A 104 -14.91 -20.27 14.16
CA ASN A 104 -14.01 -20.85 13.15
C ASN A 104 -12.70 -20.07 13.07
N ARG A 105 -12.77 -18.73 12.96
CA ARG A 105 -11.57 -17.88 12.91
C ARG A 105 -10.68 -18.09 14.13
N GLN A 106 -11.25 -18.16 15.34
CA GLN A 106 -10.46 -18.37 16.56
C GLN A 106 -9.86 -19.77 16.64
N CYS A 107 -10.58 -20.79 16.18
CA CYS A 107 -10.06 -22.16 16.07
C CYS A 107 -8.90 -22.24 15.07
N PHE A 108 -9.01 -21.60 13.91
CA PHE A 108 -7.94 -21.57 12.91
C PHE A 108 -6.74 -20.76 13.36
N LEU A 109 -6.96 -19.67 14.11
CA LEU A 109 -5.87 -18.92 14.74
C LEU A 109 -5.13 -19.77 15.79
N ALA A 110 -5.83 -20.59 16.56
CA ALA A 110 -5.21 -21.55 17.47
C ALA A 110 -4.31 -22.55 16.72
N ALA A 111 -4.81 -23.13 15.62
CA ALA A 111 -4.02 -24.04 14.79
C ALA A 111 -2.80 -23.33 14.16
N ASN A 112 -2.96 -22.09 13.69
CA ASN A 112 -1.88 -21.26 13.17
C ASN A 112 -0.78 -20.98 14.21
N ASN A 113 -1.17 -20.78 15.48
CA ASN A 113 -0.24 -20.61 16.59
C ASN A 113 0.53 -21.89 16.90
N LEU A 114 -0.13 -23.06 16.88
CA LEU A 114 0.55 -24.36 16.99
C LEU A 114 1.59 -24.56 15.88
N ILE A 115 1.26 -24.19 14.64
CA ILE A 115 2.19 -24.26 13.49
C ILE A 115 3.39 -23.33 13.68
N SER A 116 3.16 -22.12 14.19
CA SER A 116 4.19 -21.09 14.25
C SER A 116 5.13 -21.28 15.45
N PHE A 117 4.60 -21.70 16.60
CA PHE A 117 5.30 -21.67 17.88
C PHE A 117 5.38 -23.02 18.60
N GLY A 118 4.67 -24.04 18.11
CA GLY A 118 4.68 -25.37 18.70
C GLY A 118 5.91 -26.23 18.37
N SER A 119 6.02 -27.33 19.10
CA SER A 119 6.89 -28.47 18.78
C SER A 119 6.49 -29.13 17.45
N ASN A 120 7.35 -29.98 16.88
CA ASN A 120 7.03 -30.65 15.61
C ASN A 120 5.70 -31.42 15.63
N VAL A 121 5.36 -32.04 16.76
CA VAL A 121 4.09 -32.76 16.92
C VAL A 121 2.90 -31.79 16.89
N GLU A 122 3.05 -30.63 17.54
CA GLU A 122 2.01 -29.59 17.57
C GLU A 122 1.84 -28.91 16.21
N LYS A 123 2.94 -28.72 15.48
CA LYS A 123 2.91 -28.21 14.11
C LYS A 123 2.11 -29.12 13.18
N GLU A 124 2.39 -30.42 13.22
CA GLU A 124 1.62 -31.40 12.44
C GLU A 124 0.15 -31.45 12.84
N ALA A 125 -0.15 -31.32 14.14
CA ALA A 125 -1.53 -31.29 14.62
C ALA A 125 -2.28 -30.03 14.16
N GLY A 126 -1.65 -28.85 14.25
CA GLY A 126 -2.20 -27.60 13.74
C GLY A 126 -2.38 -27.62 12.22
N LYS A 127 -1.40 -28.15 11.49
CA LYS A 127 -1.48 -28.39 10.04
C LYS A 127 -2.67 -29.27 9.70
N HIS A 128 -2.79 -30.42 10.35
CA HIS A 128 -3.88 -31.37 10.12
C HIS A 128 -5.27 -30.74 10.32
N LEU A 129 -5.45 -29.93 11.37
CA LEU A 129 -6.71 -29.22 11.60
C LEU A 129 -7.03 -28.27 10.44
N LEU A 130 -6.07 -27.44 10.02
CA LEU A 130 -6.29 -26.49 8.93
C LEU A 130 -6.57 -27.21 7.59
N GLU A 131 -5.85 -28.30 7.30
CA GLU A 131 -6.05 -29.11 6.09
C GLU A 131 -7.41 -29.81 6.07
N THR A 132 -7.87 -30.30 7.23
CA THR A 132 -9.18 -30.96 7.36
C THR A 132 -10.35 -29.99 7.14
N HIS A 133 -10.11 -28.70 7.40
CA HIS A 133 -11.15 -27.66 7.40
C HIS A 133 -10.94 -26.56 6.34
N ILE A 134 -10.30 -26.91 5.21
CA ILE A 134 -10.11 -25.98 4.09
C ILE A 134 -11.46 -25.41 3.60
N ASP A 135 -12.51 -26.24 3.53
CA ASP A 135 -13.83 -25.79 3.08
C ASP A 135 -14.46 -24.76 4.02
N GLU A 136 -14.34 -24.91 5.35
CA GLU A 136 -14.82 -23.91 6.30
C GLU A 136 -13.98 -22.62 6.28
N ILE A 137 -12.69 -22.70 5.92
CA ILE A 137 -11.87 -21.52 5.68
C ILE A 137 -12.40 -20.75 4.45
N ILE A 138 -12.69 -21.46 3.36
CA ILE A 138 -13.25 -20.87 2.13
C ILE A 138 -14.65 -20.30 2.36
N ASP A 139 -15.55 -20.98 3.07
CA ASP A 139 -16.87 -20.44 3.44
C ASP A 139 -16.73 -19.13 4.25
N GLY A 140 -15.73 -19.06 5.15
CA GLY A 140 -15.37 -17.82 5.84
C GLY A 140 -14.95 -16.70 4.88
N MET A 141 -14.21 -17.03 3.83
CA MET A 141 -13.81 -16.09 2.79
C MET A 141 -15.00 -15.61 1.95
N GLU A 142 -15.88 -16.51 1.53
CA GLU A 142 -17.08 -16.22 0.71
C GLU A 142 -18.10 -15.33 1.45
N ARG A 143 -18.14 -15.39 2.78
CA ARG A 143 -18.98 -14.53 3.64
C ARG A 143 -18.43 -13.11 3.83
N GLY A 144 -17.48 -12.68 3.01
CA GLY A 144 -16.94 -11.32 3.00
C GLY A 144 -15.87 -11.04 4.06
N ARG A 145 -15.31 -12.10 4.69
CA ARG A 145 -14.20 -12.00 5.66
C ARG A 145 -12.91 -12.60 5.13
N SER A 146 -12.74 -12.62 3.82
CA SER A 146 -11.62 -13.24 3.13
C SER A 146 -10.25 -12.87 3.67
N TYR A 147 -10.00 -11.60 3.93
CA TYR A 147 -8.75 -11.11 4.52
C TYR A 147 -8.40 -11.71 5.90
N GLU A 148 -9.38 -12.25 6.62
CA GLU A 148 -9.18 -12.88 7.93
C GLU A 148 -8.90 -14.37 7.84
N PHE A 149 -9.25 -15.00 6.71
CA PHE A 149 -9.20 -16.45 6.51
C PHE A 149 -8.11 -16.88 5.53
N ILE A 150 -7.80 -16.05 4.52
CA ILE A 150 -6.74 -16.32 3.55
C ILE A 150 -5.35 -16.57 4.16
N PRO A 151 -4.95 -15.97 5.31
CA PRO A 151 -3.64 -16.27 5.91
C PRO A 151 -3.53 -17.72 6.37
N PHE A 152 -4.65 -18.38 6.71
CA PHE A 152 -4.62 -19.78 7.11
C PHE A 152 -4.29 -20.69 5.92
N LEU A 153 -4.82 -20.39 4.73
CA LEU A 153 -4.47 -21.13 3.51
C LEU A 153 -3.01 -20.92 3.11
N GLU A 154 -2.50 -19.68 3.18
CA GLU A 154 -1.07 -19.42 2.99
C GLU A 154 -0.21 -20.22 3.97
N LYS A 155 -0.63 -20.31 5.24
CA LYS A 155 0.12 -21.07 6.23
C LYS A 155 0.21 -22.55 5.86
N ILE A 156 -0.89 -23.17 5.44
CA ILE A 156 -0.90 -24.57 4.98
C ILE A 156 0.04 -24.75 3.78
N MET A 157 0.01 -23.82 2.82
CA MET A 157 0.85 -23.89 1.61
C MET A 157 2.34 -23.70 1.88
N THR A 158 2.70 -23.00 2.96
CA THR A 158 4.09 -22.58 3.24
C THR A 158 4.77 -23.39 4.35
N ILE A 159 4.03 -24.22 5.09
CA ILE A 159 4.58 -25.00 6.20
C ILE A 159 5.59 -26.06 5.74
N ASP A 160 5.36 -26.66 4.58
CA ASP A 160 6.28 -27.58 3.90
C ASP A 160 6.51 -27.07 2.46
N PRO A 161 7.51 -26.21 2.25
CA PRO A 161 7.79 -25.65 0.93
C PRO A 161 8.21 -26.69 -0.13
N GLU A 162 8.64 -27.89 0.27
CA GLU A 162 8.99 -28.96 -0.65
C GLU A 162 7.74 -29.69 -1.16
N HIS A 163 6.67 -29.70 -0.37
CA HIS A 163 5.39 -30.35 -0.67
C HIS A 163 4.22 -29.44 -0.28
N PRO A 164 4.01 -28.32 -1.01
CA PRO A 164 2.91 -27.42 -0.71
C PRO A 164 1.57 -28.14 -0.88
N ASN A 165 0.59 -27.76 -0.05
CA ASN A 165 -0.74 -28.33 -0.13
C ASN A 165 -1.46 -27.85 -1.41
N GLU A 166 -1.57 -28.77 -2.39
CA GLU A 166 -2.17 -28.49 -3.71
C GLU A 166 -3.66 -28.11 -3.61
N GLU A 167 -4.39 -28.66 -2.64
CA GLU A 167 -5.81 -28.37 -2.46
C GLU A 167 -6.03 -26.91 -2.04
N ALA A 168 -5.26 -26.41 -1.06
CA ALA A 168 -5.32 -25.01 -0.65
C ALA A 168 -4.98 -24.05 -1.81
N GLU A 169 -3.97 -24.41 -2.62
CA GLU A 169 -3.59 -23.66 -3.82
C GLU A 169 -4.73 -23.60 -4.86
N ILE A 170 -5.37 -24.74 -5.15
CA ILE A 170 -6.52 -24.81 -6.06
C ILE A 170 -7.65 -23.94 -5.54
N LYS A 171 -7.99 -24.05 -4.25
CA LYS A 171 -9.12 -23.33 -3.63
C LYS A 171 -8.92 -21.82 -3.64
N ILE A 172 -7.72 -21.32 -3.35
CA ILE A 172 -7.41 -19.88 -3.46
C ILE A 172 -7.55 -19.41 -4.92
N SER A 173 -7.00 -20.17 -5.87
CA SER A 173 -7.06 -19.85 -7.29
C SER A 173 -8.51 -19.79 -7.81
N GLU A 174 -9.35 -20.76 -7.41
CA GLU A 174 -10.78 -20.79 -7.72
C GLU A 174 -11.52 -19.60 -7.09
N TYR A 175 -11.29 -19.33 -5.81
CA TYR A 175 -11.88 -18.19 -5.11
C TYR A 175 -11.57 -16.86 -5.80
N LEU A 176 -10.30 -16.59 -6.11
CA LEU A 176 -9.90 -15.34 -6.77
C LEU A 176 -10.50 -15.20 -8.17
N LYS A 177 -10.64 -16.31 -8.89
CA LYS A 177 -11.28 -16.34 -10.21
C LYS A 177 -12.77 -16.03 -10.12
N GLU A 178 -13.46 -16.55 -9.11
CA GLU A 178 -14.88 -16.27 -8.89
C GLU A 178 -15.12 -14.88 -8.31
N HIS A 179 -14.14 -14.32 -7.60
CA HIS A 179 -14.24 -13.03 -6.90
C HIS A 179 -13.16 -12.04 -7.35
N PRO A 180 -13.09 -11.67 -8.65
CA PRO A 180 -12.02 -10.82 -9.21
C PRO A 180 -12.06 -9.34 -8.76
N ARG A 181 -12.97 -9.01 -7.84
CA ARG A 181 -13.12 -7.69 -7.21
C ARG A 181 -12.86 -7.72 -5.71
N ASP A 182 -12.50 -8.86 -5.13
CA ASP A 182 -12.02 -8.92 -3.76
C ASP A 182 -10.55 -8.46 -3.70
N PHE A 183 -10.37 -7.14 -3.72
CA PHE A 183 -9.05 -6.52 -3.71
C PHE A 183 -8.26 -6.76 -2.43
N ARG A 184 -8.91 -7.14 -1.32
CA ARG A 184 -8.19 -7.50 -0.09
C ARG A 184 -7.47 -8.83 -0.26
N SER A 185 -8.16 -9.85 -0.77
CA SER A 185 -7.53 -11.14 -1.08
C SER A 185 -6.47 -11.03 -2.15
N ILE A 186 -6.73 -10.26 -3.21
CA ILE A 186 -5.73 -10.03 -4.27
C ILE A 186 -4.49 -9.33 -3.70
N ALA A 187 -4.68 -8.27 -2.90
CA ALA A 187 -3.57 -7.56 -2.26
C ALA A 187 -2.77 -8.46 -1.32
N PHE A 188 -3.44 -9.30 -0.53
CA PHE A 188 -2.81 -10.30 0.32
C PHE A 188 -1.91 -11.24 -0.49
N CYS A 189 -2.44 -11.80 -1.57
CA CYS A 189 -1.68 -12.66 -2.47
C CYS A 189 -0.45 -11.95 -3.07
N LEU A 190 -0.60 -10.71 -3.54
CA LEU A 190 0.50 -9.93 -4.12
C LEU A 190 1.62 -9.60 -3.12
N MET A 191 1.28 -9.45 -1.84
CA MET A 191 2.23 -9.15 -0.77
C MET A 191 2.84 -10.40 -0.12
N SER A 192 2.30 -11.59 -0.43
CA SER A 192 2.80 -12.87 0.09
C SER A 192 4.29 -13.05 -0.20
N SER A 193 5.01 -13.63 0.76
CA SER A 193 6.39 -14.08 0.55
C SER A 193 6.48 -15.35 -0.31
N TYR A 194 5.37 -16.08 -0.48
CA TYR A 194 5.28 -17.29 -1.27
C TYR A 194 4.98 -16.98 -2.74
N LYS A 195 5.90 -17.38 -3.63
CA LYS A 195 5.83 -17.01 -5.06
C LYS A 195 4.54 -17.47 -5.76
N PRO A 196 4.07 -18.72 -5.61
CA PRO A 196 2.83 -19.15 -6.26
C PRO A 196 1.63 -18.30 -5.88
N MET A 197 1.55 -17.85 -4.62
CA MET A 197 0.47 -16.97 -4.18
C MET A 197 0.54 -15.59 -4.84
N ARG A 198 1.75 -15.01 -4.96
CA ARG A 198 1.95 -13.78 -5.74
C ARG A 198 1.51 -13.95 -7.20
N ASP A 199 1.92 -15.04 -7.83
CA ASP A 199 1.57 -15.34 -9.22
C ASP A 199 0.03 -15.45 -9.41
N MET A 200 -0.70 -16.01 -8.44
CA MET A 200 -2.17 -16.04 -8.46
C MET A 200 -2.76 -14.63 -8.39
N GLY A 201 -2.27 -13.78 -7.48
CA GLY A 201 -2.69 -12.39 -7.37
C GLY A 201 -2.43 -11.59 -8.65
N GLU A 202 -1.24 -11.75 -9.24
CA GLU A 202 -0.87 -11.15 -10.53
C GLU A 202 -1.82 -11.60 -11.63
N LYS A 203 -2.00 -12.91 -11.80
CA LYS A 203 -2.84 -13.51 -12.85
C LYS A 203 -4.31 -13.07 -12.77
N THR A 204 -4.86 -12.91 -11.56
CA THR A 204 -6.22 -12.39 -11.37
C THR A 204 -6.39 -10.98 -11.93
N LEU A 205 -5.35 -10.15 -11.84
CA LEU A 205 -5.36 -8.79 -12.39
C LEU A 205 -4.99 -8.76 -13.88
N GLU A 206 -4.23 -9.73 -14.37
CA GLU A 206 -3.65 -9.70 -15.73
C GLU A 206 -4.67 -9.44 -16.83
N ASN A 207 -5.75 -10.23 -16.85
CA ASN A 207 -6.77 -10.13 -17.89
C ASN A 207 -7.45 -8.75 -17.88
N ARG A 208 -7.80 -8.26 -16.69
CA ARG A 208 -8.47 -6.96 -16.53
C ARG A 208 -7.58 -5.79 -16.89
N ILE A 209 -6.28 -5.86 -16.56
CA ILE A 209 -5.33 -4.81 -16.97
C ILE A 209 -5.10 -4.85 -18.48
N ALA A 210 -5.01 -6.05 -19.06
CA ALA A 210 -4.78 -6.24 -20.48
C ALA A 210 -5.97 -5.74 -21.34
N GLU A 211 -7.21 -5.82 -20.84
CA GLU A 211 -8.40 -5.24 -21.49
C GLU A 211 -8.24 -3.75 -21.78
N TYR A 212 -7.54 -3.01 -20.92
CA TYR A 212 -7.25 -1.58 -21.10
C TYR A 212 -5.99 -1.29 -21.95
N GLY A 213 -5.37 -2.33 -22.53
CA GLY A 213 -4.15 -2.21 -23.33
C GLY A 213 -2.92 -1.78 -22.52
N LEU A 214 -2.93 -2.00 -21.21
CA LEU A 214 -1.83 -1.74 -20.30
C LEU A 214 -0.95 -2.99 -20.10
N PRO A 215 0.35 -2.84 -19.81
CA PRO A 215 1.25 -3.97 -19.54
C PRO A 215 1.02 -4.54 -18.13
N PRO A 216 0.42 -5.73 -17.95
CA PRO A 216 -0.04 -6.20 -16.65
C PRO A 216 1.05 -6.23 -15.56
N THR A 217 2.16 -6.91 -15.84
CA THR A 217 3.28 -7.04 -14.89
C THR A 217 3.80 -5.69 -14.43
N LYS A 218 3.99 -4.73 -15.36
CA LYS A 218 4.51 -3.40 -15.01
C LYS A 218 3.49 -2.56 -14.21
N SER A 219 2.20 -2.74 -14.49
CA SER A 219 1.15 -2.06 -13.73
C SER A 219 1.11 -2.57 -12.29
N VAL A 220 1.09 -3.89 -12.10
CA VAL A 220 1.09 -4.50 -10.76
C VAL A 220 2.37 -4.14 -10.00
N GLU A 221 3.54 -4.24 -10.64
CA GLU A 221 4.81 -3.80 -10.06
C GLU A 221 4.74 -2.35 -9.57
N ALA A 222 4.17 -1.44 -10.37
CA ALA A 222 4.06 -0.03 -10.00
C ALA A 222 3.14 0.20 -8.78
N TRP A 223 2.01 -0.53 -8.72
CA TRP A 223 1.04 -0.39 -7.64
C TRP A 223 1.54 -1.02 -6.34
N VAL A 224 2.14 -2.22 -6.40
CA VAL A 224 2.79 -2.86 -5.24
C VAL A 224 3.95 -2.02 -4.74
N ALA A 225 4.75 -1.45 -5.65
CA ALA A 225 5.83 -0.54 -5.31
C ALA A 225 5.36 0.80 -4.72
N SER A 226 4.04 1.07 -4.73
CA SER A 226 3.44 2.28 -4.17
C SER A 226 2.93 2.11 -2.73
N THR A 227 3.22 0.97 -2.10
CA THR A 227 2.77 0.59 -0.76
C THR A 227 3.93 0.04 0.06
N LYS A 228 3.94 0.35 1.36
CA LYS A 228 5.06 0.06 2.26
C LYS A 228 4.69 -0.71 3.52
N LYS A 229 3.40 -0.83 3.87
CA LYS A 229 3.04 -1.18 5.25
C LYS A 229 1.94 -2.22 5.42
N PHE A 230 0.87 -2.21 4.60
CA PHE A 230 -0.24 -3.13 4.82
C PHE A 230 -0.96 -3.53 3.53
N GLU A 231 -1.49 -4.75 3.48
CA GLU A 231 -2.33 -5.29 2.41
C GLU A 231 -3.58 -4.43 2.21
N ALA A 232 -4.11 -3.85 3.28
CA ALA A 232 -5.25 -2.93 3.22
C ALA A 232 -4.94 -1.68 2.36
N ASP A 233 -3.74 -1.14 2.46
CA ASP A 233 -3.32 0.02 1.65
C ASP A 233 -3.25 -0.36 0.17
N LEU A 234 -2.66 -1.52 -0.14
CA LEU A 234 -2.62 -2.04 -1.51
C LEU A 234 -4.03 -2.31 -2.04
N ALA A 235 -4.92 -2.91 -1.25
CA ALA A 235 -6.29 -3.19 -1.65
C ALA A 235 -7.04 -1.89 -2.02
N THR A 236 -6.85 -0.82 -1.24
CA THR A 236 -7.40 0.50 -1.54
C THR A 236 -6.81 1.09 -2.82
N ILE A 237 -5.49 0.98 -3.04
CA ILE A 237 -4.83 1.41 -4.29
C ILE A 237 -5.40 0.66 -5.49
N LEU A 238 -5.53 -0.66 -5.40
CA LEU A 238 -6.08 -1.51 -6.48
C LEU A 238 -7.53 -1.13 -6.80
N TYR A 239 -8.38 -1.01 -5.78
CA TYR A 239 -9.77 -0.60 -5.93
C TYR A 239 -9.87 0.76 -6.64
N ASN A 240 -9.18 1.78 -6.11
CA ASN A 240 -9.27 3.13 -6.66
C ASN A 240 -8.70 3.21 -8.08
N THR A 241 -7.57 2.54 -8.33
CA THR A 241 -6.94 2.56 -9.66
C THR A 241 -7.85 1.93 -10.71
N LEU A 242 -8.43 0.76 -10.42
CA LEU A 242 -9.35 0.11 -11.34
C LEU A 242 -10.67 0.86 -11.48
N PHE A 243 -11.18 1.48 -10.41
CA PHE A 243 -12.35 2.34 -10.48
C PHE A 243 -12.11 3.57 -11.38
N THR A 244 -10.96 4.24 -11.24
CA THR A 244 -10.57 5.35 -12.12
C THR A 244 -10.39 4.89 -13.56
N LEU A 245 -9.74 3.74 -13.78
CA LEU A 245 -9.57 3.15 -15.12
C LEU A 245 -10.91 2.88 -15.81
N GLU A 246 -11.84 2.22 -15.11
CA GLU A 246 -13.20 1.97 -15.62
C GLU A 246 -13.90 3.28 -15.99
N GLY A 247 -13.86 4.28 -15.10
CA GLY A 247 -14.52 5.57 -15.34
C GLY A 247 -13.95 6.35 -16.53
N ILE A 248 -12.62 6.39 -16.70
CA ILE A 248 -12.03 7.09 -17.85
C ILE A 248 -12.27 6.34 -19.16
N GLU A 249 -12.24 5.01 -19.15
CA GLU A 249 -12.48 4.17 -20.33
C GLU A 249 -13.93 4.22 -20.78
N GLU A 250 -14.89 4.30 -19.85
CA GLU A 250 -16.29 4.56 -20.17
C GLU A 250 -16.47 5.94 -20.84
N ALA A 251 -15.79 6.96 -20.33
CA ALA A 251 -15.86 8.31 -20.88
C ALA A 251 -15.17 8.46 -22.24
N ARG A 252 -14.03 7.79 -22.44
CA ARG A 252 -13.17 7.84 -23.64
C ARG A 252 -12.53 6.47 -23.90
N PRO A 253 -13.16 5.59 -24.69
CA PRO A 253 -12.62 4.26 -24.97
C PRO A 253 -11.20 4.30 -25.57
N GLY A 254 -10.28 3.53 -24.99
CA GLY A 254 -8.86 3.45 -25.36
C GLY A 254 -7.96 4.52 -24.72
N ILE A 255 -8.50 5.36 -23.82
CA ILE A 255 -7.74 6.42 -23.15
C ILE A 255 -6.60 5.87 -22.28
N ALA A 256 -6.78 4.76 -21.58
CA ALA A 256 -5.75 4.21 -20.69
C ALA A 256 -4.52 3.78 -21.48
N ARG A 257 -4.73 3.01 -22.56
CA ARG A 257 -3.66 2.65 -23.51
C ARG A 257 -2.98 3.88 -24.09
N PHE A 258 -3.75 4.90 -24.45
CA PHE A 258 -3.22 6.14 -24.98
C PHE A 258 -2.32 6.85 -23.95
N LEU A 259 -2.81 7.06 -22.73
CA LEU A 259 -2.09 7.73 -21.65
C LEU A 259 -0.80 6.99 -21.29
N TYR A 260 -0.85 5.65 -21.22
CA TYR A 260 0.36 4.85 -21.05
C TYR A 260 1.34 5.01 -22.23
N THR A 261 0.88 4.86 -23.47
CA THR A 261 1.77 4.91 -24.65
C THR A 261 2.35 6.31 -24.87
N LYS A 262 1.57 7.35 -24.54
CA LYS A 262 1.95 8.74 -24.76
C LYS A 262 2.77 9.30 -23.60
N PHE A 263 2.44 8.93 -22.37
CA PHE A 263 2.94 9.59 -21.18
C PHE A 263 3.51 8.64 -20.12
N GLY A 264 3.39 7.33 -20.32
CA GLY A 264 3.96 6.32 -19.41
C GLY A 264 3.15 6.08 -18.14
N ILE A 265 1.95 6.69 -18.04
CA ILE A 265 1.07 6.63 -16.87
C ILE A 265 0.59 5.19 -16.64
N LEU A 266 0.83 4.69 -15.43
CA LEU A 266 0.29 3.41 -14.93
C LEU A 266 -0.49 3.59 -13.64
N ASP A 267 -0.23 4.65 -12.86
CA ASP A 267 -0.93 4.91 -11.61
C ASP A 267 -2.04 5.95 -11.79
N PHE A 268 -3.20 5.48 -12.26
CA PHE A 268 -4.33 6.34 -12.58
C PHE A 268 -4.97 6.96 -11.33
N ASN A 269 -4.81 6.36 -10.15
CA ASN A 269 -5.37 6.87 -8.91
C ASN A 269 -4.65 8.14 -8.39
N ARG A 270 -3.46 8.49 -8.90
CA ARG A 270 -2.76 9.72 -8.47
C ARG A 270 -3.38 11.00 -9.02
N TYR A 271 -4.24 10.89 -10.02
CA TYR A 271 -4.79 12.02 -10.74
C TYR A 271 -6.32 11.92 -10.76
N SER A 272 -7.00 13.06 -10.86
CA SER A 272 -8.46 13.03 -11.00
C SER A 272 -8.85 12.53 -12.41
N PRO A 273 -9.96 11.80 -12.57
CA PRO A 273 -10.44 11.34 -13.87
C PRO A 273 -10.58 12.49 -14.89
N GLU A 274 -11.05 13.66 -14.43
CA GLU A 274 -11.27 14.84 -15.28
C GLU A 274 -9.95 15.37 -15.85
N LEU A 275 -8.89 15.41 -15.05
CA LEU A 275 -7.57 15.83 -15.49
C LEU A 275 -6.99 14.85 -16.53
N LEU A 276 -7.17 13.54 -16.35
CA LEU A 276 -6.73 12.53 -17.30
C LEU A 276 -7.49 12.60 -18.63
N ILE A 277 -8.83 12.73 -18.56
CA ILE A 277 -9.70 12.90 -19.74
C ILE A 277 -9.34 14.19 -20.48
N ARG A 278 -9.15 15.28 -19.75
CA ARG A 278 -8.75 16.58 -20.32
C ARG A 278 -7.42 16.48 -21.05
N GLN A 279 -6.40 15.84 -20.47
CA GLN A 279 -5.11 15.64 -21.13
C GLN A 279 -5.23 14.85 -22.43
N TYR A 280 -6.13 13.85 -22.46
CA TYR A 280 -6.43 13.08 -23.67
C TYR A 280 -7.10 13.96 -24.73
N ASP A 281 -8.19 14.63 -24.38
CA ASP A 281 -8.99 15.47 -25.29
C ASP A 281 -8.16 16.64 -25.85
N GLU A 282 -7.28 17.23 -25.05
CA GLU A 282 -6.44 18.36 -25.44
C GLU A 282 -5.13 17.95 -26.14
N TYR A 283 -4.83 16.66 -26.31
CA TYR A 283 -3.50 16.23 -26.77
C TYR A 283 -3.08 16.86 -28.11
N GLU A 284 -4.00 17.01 -29.07
CA GLU A 284 -3.71 17.61 -30.37
C GLU A 284 -3.82 19.14 -30.36
N ASN A 285 -4.28 19.75 -29.26
CA ASN A 285 -4.32 21.21 -29.14
C ASN A 285 -2.91 21.76 -28.94
N LYS A 286 -2.45 22.52 -29.93
CA LYS A 286 -1.12 23.17 -29.95
C LYS A 286 -1.18 24.68 -29.73
N GLU A 287 -2.38 25.23 -29.56
CA GLU A 287 -2.61 26.68 -29.40
C GLU A 287 -2.52 27.11 -27.93
N LEU A 288 -2.62 26.17 -26.99
CA LEU A 288 -2.48 26.46 -25.57
C LEU A 288 -1.00 26.37 -25.15
N PRO A 289 -0.49 27.34 -24.38
CA PRO A 289 0.74 27.14 -23.63
C PRO A 289 0.55 25.98 -22.64
N TYR A 290 1.65 25.36 -22.22
CA TYR A 290 1.54 24.13 -21.43
C TYR A 290 2.62 24.01 -20.36
N GLY A 291 2.24 23.30 -19.29
CA GLY A 291 3.16 22.82 -18.28
C GLY A 291 3.23 21.31 -18.24
N VAL A 292 4.25 20.81 -17.54
CA VAL A 292 4.54 19.38 -17.42
C VAL A 292 4.49 18.95 -15.96
N ILE A 293 3.84 17.84 -15.68
CA ILE A 293 3.93 17.18 -14.38
C ILE A 293 4.66 15.87 -14.61
N PHE A 294 5.76 15.64 -13.89
CA PHE A 294 6.52 14.39 -13.98
C PHE A 294 6.63 13.74 -12.61
N TYR A 295 6.00 12.58 -12.46
CA TYR A 295 6.06 11.78 -11.24
C TYR A 295 6.80 10.46 -11.47
N PRO A 296 7.44 9.91 -10.42
CA PRO A 296 8.06 8.61 -10.52
C PRO A 296 6.98 7.54 -10.60
N ARG A 297 7.14 6.51 -11.43
CA ARG A 297 6.16 5.42 -11.51
C ARG A 297 6.03 4.67 -10.18
N ALA A 298 7.17 4.35 -9.58
CA ALA A 298 7.20 3.71 -8.27
C ALA A 298 7.34 4.77 -7.17
N ASP A 299 6.51 4.66 -6.14
CA ASP A 299 6.39 5.63 -5.05
C ASP A 299 6.37 4.88 -3.71
N HIS A 300 7.54 4.52 -3.21
CA HIS A 300 7.66 3.53 -2.13
C HIS A 300 6.78 3.77 -0.90
N ASN A 301 6.26 4.97 -0.64
CA ASN A 301 5.41 5.30 0.50
C ASN A 301 4.02 5.83 0.11
N GLY A 302 3.67 5.81 -1.18
CA GLY A 302 2.40 6.36 -1.66
C GLY A 302 2.26 7.87 -1.40
N ALA A 303 3.37 8.60 -1.25
CA ALA A 303 3.37 10.03 -0.95
C ALA A 303 2.60 10.85 -1.99
N PHE A 304 2.63 10.44 -3.26
CA PHE A 304 2.02 11.23 -4.33
C PHE A 304 0.49 11.11 -4.41
N TYR A 305 -0.13 10.10 -3.77
CA TYR A 305 -1.60 10.03 -3.66
C TYR A 305 -2.18 11.24 -2.90
N GLN A 306 -1.43 11.81 -1.96
CA GLN A 306 -1.86 12.97 -1.18
C GLN A 306 -1.95 14.25 -2.02
N ASN A 307 -1.28 14.30 -3.18
CA ASN A 307 -1.27 15.49 -4.04
C ASN A 307 -2.47 15.54 -5.00
N GLN A 308 -3.28 14.49 -5.09
CA GLN A 308 -4.37 14.38 -6.07
C GLN A 308 -5.30 15.60 -6.03
N GLN A 309 -5.69 16.05 -4.82
CA GLN A 309 -6.54 17.22 -4.65
C GLN A 309 -5.88 18.50 -5.18
N ALA A 310 -4.64 18.77 -4.77
CA ALA A 310 -3.91 19.96 -5.22
C ALA A 310 -3.72 19.99 -6.75
N LEU A 311 -3.49 18.82 -7.37
CA LEU A 311 -3.39 18.71 -8.82
C LEU A 311 -4.75 18.89 -9.53
N SER A 312 -5.84 18.40 -8.93
CA SER A 312 -7.19 18.61 -9.44
C SER A 312 -7.57 20.10 -9.40
N GLU A 313 -7.33 20.76 -8.27
CA GLU A 313 -7.55 22.20 -8.11
C GLU A 313 -6.69 23.03 -9.08
N LEU A 314 -5.42 22.64 -9.28
CA LEU A 314 -4.55 23.26 -10.28
C LEU A 314 -5.13 23.11 -11.69
N SER A 315 -5.60 21.92 -12.06
CA SER A 315 -6.22 21.67 -13.36
C SER A 315 -7.41 22.59 -13.62
N GLN A 316 -8.28 22.75 -12.61
CA GLN A 316 -9.44 23.63 -12.70
C GLN A 316 -9.03 25.11 -12.89
N GLN A 317 -8.05 25.59 -12.11
CA GLN A 317 -7.56 26.97 -12.23
C GLN A 317 -6.96 27.27 -13.62
N LEU A 318 -6.30 26.28 -14.23
CA LEU A 318 -5.67 26.42 -15.54
C LEU A 318 -6.60 26.09 -16.73
N GLN A 319 -7.87 25.77 -16.47
CA GLN A 319 -8.78 25.29 -17.50
C GLN A 319 -8.97 26.31 -18.64
N GLY A 320 -8.78 25.85 -19.87
CA GLY A 320 -8.91 26.68 -21.08
C GLY A 320 -7.80 27.70 -21.32
N GLN A 321 -6.84 27.82 -20.39
CA GLN A 321 -5.75 28.81 -20.46
C GLN A 321 -4.39 28.14 -20.64
N PHE A 322 -4.14 27.05 -19.90
CA PHE A 322 -2.93 26.24 -20.03
C PHE A 322 -3.30 24.76 -20.13
N ALA A 323 -2.59 24.06 -21.00
CA ALA A 323 -2.59 22.61 -21.06
C ALA A 323 -1.69 22.03 -19.95
N ILE A 324 -2.12 20.95 -19.32
CA ILE A 324 -1.29 20.16 -18.39
C ILE A 324 -0.91 18.85 -19.08
N ARG A 325 0.38 18.48 -19.02
CA ARG A 325 0.92 17.23 -19.56
C ARG A 325 1.63 16.45 -18.45
N ILE A 326 0.91 15.50 -17.87
CA ILE A 326 1.36 14.54 -16.87
C ILE A 326 2.07 13.41 -17.59
N GLY A 327 3.23 13.01 -17.06
CA GLY A 327 3.88 11.76 -17.43
C GLY A 327 4.56 11.09 -16.25
N GLU A 328 4.78 9.79 -16.40
CA GLU A 328 5.42 8.95 -15.40
C GLU A 328 6.64 8.24 -15.97
N GLY A 329 7.66 8.08 -15.14
CA GLY A 329 8.88 7.37 -15.51
C GLY A 329 9.63 6.83 -14.30
N GLU A 330 10.64 6.02 -14.56
CA GLU A 330 11.47 5.45 -13.48
C GLU A 330 12.85 6.09 -13.43
N SER A 331 13.31 6.77 -14.49
CA SER A 331 14.70 7.20 -14.60
C SER A 331 14.86 8.62 -15.13
N LYS A 332 16.05 9.21 -14.91
CA LYS A 332 16.41 10.51 -15.51
C LYS A 332 16.35 10.50 -17.04
N LEU A 333 16.46 9.32 -17.67
CA LEU A 333 16.27 9.18 -19.11
C LEU A 333 14.80 9.25 -19.54
N ASP A 334 13.87 8.85 -18.68
CA ASP A 334 12.44 8.85 -19.02
C ASP A 334 11.88 10.27 -19.02
N ILE A 335 12.29 11.12 -18.07
CA ILE A 335 11.95 12.54 -18.11
C ILE A 335 12.52 13.20 -19.37
N VAL A 336 13.78 12.94 -19.74
CA VAL A 336 14.36 13.48 -20.98
C VAL A 336 13.59 13.00 -22.23
N ARG A 337 13.16 11.74 -22.27
CA ARG A 337 12.33 11.21 -23.38
C ARG A 337 10.97 11.91 -23.44
N LEU A 338 10.33 12.13 -22.29
CA LEU A 338 9.07 12.86 -22.21
C LEU A 338 9.24 14.30 -22.72
N LEU A 339 10.22 15.05 -22.20
CA LEU A 339 10.51 16.42 -22.62
C LEU A 339 10.78 16.51 -24.13
N ARG A 340 11.58 15.59 -24.68
CA ARG A 340 11.84 15.52 -26.14
C ARG A 340 10.57 15.27 -26.95
N LYS A 341 9.69 14.39 -26.46
CA LYS A 341 8.42 14.06 -27.12
C LYS A 341 7.47 15.27 -27.12
N LEU A 342 7.34 15.95 -25.99
CA LEU A 342 6.52 17.14 -25.85
C LEU A 342 7.06 18.30 -26.68
N ASN A 343 8.37 18.54 -26.68
CA ASN A 343 8.99 19.54 -27.53
C ASN A 343 8.82 19.23 -29.03
N LYS A 344 8.80 17.95 -29.43
CA LYS A 344 8.46 17.58 -30.81
C LYS A 344 6.99 17.87 -31.14
N GLN A 345 6.07 17.67 -30.20
CA GLN A 345 4.63 17.84 -30.41
C GLN A 345 4.19 19.32 -30.37
N TYR A 346 4.69 20.09 -29.41
CA TYR A 346 4.23 21.44 -29.07
C TYR A 346 5.32 22.51 -29.22
N GLY A 347 6.60 22.12 -29.16
CA GLY A 347 7.77 23.01 -29.01
C GLY A 347 8.03 24.02 -30.13
N ASN A 348 7.27 23.98 -31.22
CA ASN A 348 7.29 25.01 -32.27
C ASN A 348 6.36 26.18 -31.97
N ALA A 349 5.27 25.94 -31.25
CA ALA A 349 4.28 26.95 -30.88
C ALA A 349 4.54 27.46 -29.45
N HIS A 350 4.71 26.54 -28.50
CA HIS A 350 4.94 26.84 -27.09
C HIS A 350 6.08 26.00 -26.54
N LYS A 351 6.90 26.59 -25.67
CA LYS A 351 7.82 25.81 -24.83
C LYS A 351 7.14 25.51 -23.49
N ILE A 352 7.81 24.78 -22.62
CA ILE A 352 7.25 24.43 -21.30
C ILE A 352 7.29 25.68 -20.41
N SER A 353 6.12 26.21 -20.06
CA SER A 353 5.97 27.40 -19.19
C SER A 353 6.23 27.07 -17.72
N PHE A 354 5.82 25.88 -17.29
CA PHE A 354 6.04 25.42 -15.92
C PHE A 354 6.23 23.90 -15.83
N ALA A 355 6.90 23.44 -14.77
CA ALA A 355 7.01 22.01 -14.48
C ALA A 355 6.81 21.69 -13.00
N ILE A 356 6.12 20.59 -12.71
CA ILE A 356 6.02 20.01 -11.37
C ILE A 356 6.75 18.67 -11.40
N ILE A 357 7.80 18.53 -10.60
CA ILE A 357 8.68 17.35 -10.63
C ILE A 357 8.61 16.66 -9.26
N GLY A 358 8.11 15.43 -9.25
CA GLY A 358 8.06 14.57 -8.07
C GLY A 358 9.20 13.56 -8.03
N GLY A 359 9.62 13.20 -6.82
CA GLY A 359 10.61 12.14 -6.57
C GLY A 359 11.10 12.15 -5.13
N HIS A 360 11.80 11.11 -4.69
CA HIS A 360 12.42 11.13 -3.37
C HIS A 360 13.65 12.04 -3.40
N GLY A 361 13.60 13.10 -2.62
CA GLY A 361 14.61 14.14 -2.68
C GLY A 361 15.69 13.97 -1.62
N THR A 362 16.89 14.40 -1.98
CA THR A 362 17.92 14.81 -1.05
C THR A 362 18.27 16.27 -1.34
N LYS A 363 19.22 16.83 -0.61
CA LYS A 363 19.76 18.15 -0.93
C LYS A 363 20.23 18.26 -2.39
N ASP A 364 20.89 17.22 -2.90
CA ASP A 364 21.68 17.27 -4.13
C ASP A 364 21.12 16.37 -5.25
N SER A 365 20.00 15.68 -5.00
CA SER A 365 19.41 14.77 -5.98
C SER A 365 17.89 14.61 -5.86
N ILE A 366 17.28 14.19 -6.97
CA ILE A 366 15.89 13.70 -7.02
C ILE A 366 15.94 12.26 -7.55
N GLN A 367 15.52 11.31 -6.73
CA GLN A 367 15.37 9.92 -7.12
C GLN A 367 14.00 9.66 -7.76
N PHE A 368 14.04 9.05 -8.93
CA PHE A 368 12.91 8.51 -9.65
C PHE A 368 12.83 6.99 -9.46
N GLY A 369 11.63 6.49 -9.18
CA GLY A 369 11.37 5.06 -8.98
C GLY A 369 12.04 4.45 -7.74
N ASN A 370 11.95 3.12 -7.62
CA ASN A 370 12.39 2.38 -6.42
C ASN A 370 13.73 1.64 -6.59
N LYS A 371 14.39 1.79 -7.75
CA LYS A 371 15.68 1.14 -8.03
C LYS A 371 16.84 2.03 -7.57
N ALA A 372 17.86 1.40 -7.00
CA ALA A 372 19.11 2.06 -6.66
C ALA A 372 19.98 2.29 -7.92
N GLY A 373 20.86 3.28 -7.85
CA GLY A 373 21.86 3.57 -8.87
C GLY A 373 21.62 4.87 -9.64
N ASP A 374 22.71 5.41 -10.19
CA ASP A 374 22.78 6.74 -10.84
C ASP A 374 21.72 6.94 -11.94
N ARG A 375 21.39 5.90 -12.71
CA ARG A 375 20.37 5.99 -13.76
C ARG A 375 19.00 6.45 -13.23
N TYR A 376 18.69 6.17 -11.98
CA TYR A 376 17.41 6.42 -11.34
C TYR A 376 17.41 7.72 -10.54
N GLN A 377 18.50 8.48 -10.55
CA GLN A 377 18.65 9.71 -9.80
C GLN A 377 19.09 10.85 -10.72
N LEU A 378 18.46 12.01 -10.58
CA LEU A 378 18.92 13.25 -11.17
C LEU A 378 19.79 13.95 -10.13
N HIS A 379 21.09 14.04 -10.40
CA HIS A 379 22.05 14.74 -9.54
C HIS A 379 22.34 16.16 -10.05
N ILE A 380 22.88 17.01 -9.18
CA ILE A 380 23.39 18.34 -9.57
C ILE A 380 24.39 18.25 -10.72
N GLU A 381 25.27 17.25 -10.72
CA GLU A 381 26.30 17.06 -11.75
C GLU A 381 25.68 16.79 -13.13
N ASP A 382 24.54 16.08 -13.18
CA ASP A 382 23.78 15.89 -14.42
C ASP A 382 23.27 17.23 -14.98
N LEU A 383 22.97 18.18 -14.08
CA LEU A 383 22.52 19.52 -14.44
C LEU A 383 23.65 20.37 -15.04
N GLN A 384 24.89 20.08 -14.67
CA GLN A 384 26.06 20.80 -15.16
C GLN A 384 26.64 20.20 -16.46
N ASP A 385 26.19 19.01 -16.88
CA ASP A 385 26.67 18.39 -18.12
C ASP A 385 26.32 19.26 -19.35
N PRO A 386 27.33 19.80 -20.07
CA PRO A 386 27.12 20.69 -21.21
C PRO A 386 26.50 19.97 -22.42
N ARG A 387 26.48 18.63 -22.43
CA ARG A 387 25.87 17.83 -23.51
C ARG A 387 24.35 17.80 -23.45
N VAL A 388 23.76 18.19 -22.32
CA VAL A 388 22.30 18.16 -22.13
C VAL A 388 21.73 19.55 -22.39
N ASN A 389 21.11 19.76 -23.56
CA ASN A 389 20.47 21.03 -23.92
C ASN A 389 19.10 21.20 -23.24
N LYS A 390 19.13 21.54 -21.95
CA LYS A 390 17.95 21.66 -21.08
C LYS A 390 17.09 22.88 -21.41
N GLN A 391 17.73 23.99 -21.76
CA GLN A 391 17.07 25.27 -22.03
C GLN A 391 16.17 25.22 -23.27
N SER A 392 16.48 24.36 -24.25
CA SER A 392 15.67 24.24 -25.47
C SER A 392 14.23 23.74 -25.27
N TYR A 393 13.89 23.23 -24.09
CA TYR A 393 12.57 22.69 -23.77
C TYR A 393 11.64 23.67 -23.07
N PHE A 394 12.19 24.69 -22.40
CA PHE A 394 11.43 25.60 -21.54
C PHE A 394 11.29 26.98 -22.18
N GLU A 395 10.26 27.71 -21.76
CA GLU A 395 10.15 29.14 -22.05
C GLU A 395 11.25 29.91 -21.30
N GLU A 396 11.41 31.20 -21.61
CA GLU A 396 12.26 32.05 -20.79
C GLU A 396 11.65 32.16 -19.39
N HIS A 397 12.48 32.02 -18.35
CA HIS A 397 12.08 32.14 -16.95
C HIS A 397 10.91 31.24 -16.52
N PRO A 398 10.97 29.91 -16.76
CA PRO A 398 9.87 29.03 -16.40
C PRO A 398 9.71 28.92 -14.88
N THR A 399 8.55 28.45 -14.41
CA THR A 399 8.37 28.08 -12.99
C THR A 399 8.50 26.58 -12.79
N LEU A 400 9.35 26.16 -11.85
CA LEU A 400 9.52 24.76 -11.45
C LEU A 400 9.07 24.58 -10.01
N ILE A 401 8.18 23.62 -9.77
CA ILE A 401 7.71 23.23 -8.44
C ILE A 401 8.26 21.84 -8.14
N LEU A 402 9.01 21.68 -7.05
CA LEU A 402 9.56 20.39 -6.65
C LEU A 402 8.66 19.74 -5.59
N VAL A 403 8.17 18.55 -5.91
CA VAL A 403 7.45 17.64 -5.00
C VAL A 403 8.44 16.59 -4.52
N SER A 404 9.48 17.07 -3.84
CA SER A 404 10.64 16.26 -3.52
C SER A 404 11.32 16.82 -2.28
N CYS A 405 11.32 16.02 -1.22
CA CYS A 405 11.81 16.39 0.10
C CYS A 405 13.21 16.99 0.06
N SER A 406 13.47 18.03 0.86
CA SER A 406 14.83 18.57 1.05
C SER A 406 15.52 19.06 -0.23
N THR A 407 14.80 19.39 -1.31
CA THR A 407 15.41 19.92 -2.55
C THR A 407 15.56 21.45 -2.55
N GLY A 408 14.93 22.14 -1.59
CA GLY A 408 14.96 23.58 -1.42
C GLY A 408 16.08 24.13 -0.53
N PHE A 409 17.04 23.30 -0.10
CA PHE A 409 18.20 23.75 0.68
C PHE A 409 19.10 24.69 -0.14
N GLU A 410 19.76 25.61 0.56
CA GLU A 410 20.76 26.48 -0.05
C GLU A 410 21.97 25.67 -0.53
N GLY A 411 22.42 25.98 -1.74
CA GLY A 411 23.42 25.23 -2.50
C GLY A 411 22.94 23.88 -3.03
N GLY A 412 21.65 23.55 -2.87
CA GLY A 412 21.07 22.28 -3.33
C GLY A 412 20.53 22.32 -4.76
N ILE A 413 19.93 21.21 -5.17
CA ILE A 413 19.47 20.98 -6.55
C ILE A 413 18.41 21.98 -7.01
N GLY A 414 17.52 22.45 -6.12
CA GLY A 414 16.52 23.46 -6.45
C GLY A 414 17.14 24.81 -6.85
N GLN A 415 18.16 25.26 -6.12
CA GLN A 415 18.87 26.51 -6.45
C GLN A 415 19.65 26.37 -7.76
N GLU A 416 20.26 25.19 -7.99
CA GLU A 416 21.00 24.93 -9.23
C GLU A 416 20.08 24.90 -10.46
N LEU A 417 18.91 24.25 -10.37
CA LEU A 417 17.88 24.29 -11.40
C LEU A 417 17.46 25.74 -11.72
N SER A 418 17.23 26.53 -10.68
CA SER A 418 16.85 27.95 -10.81
C SER A 418 17.93 28.73 -11.57
N ARG A 419 19.20 28.55 -11.21
CA ARG A 419 20.35 29.21 -11.85
C ARG A 419 20.47 28.83 -13.32
N LEU A 420 20.41 27.54 -13.64
CA LEU A 420 20.67 27.02 -14.99
C LEU A 420 19.58 27.37 -16.00
N LEU A 421 18.32 27.40 -15.55
CA LEU A 421 17.16 27.69 -16.40
C LEU A 421 16.74 29.17 -16.35
N GLY A 422 17.38 29.98 -15.49
CA GLY A 422 16.89 31.33 -15.18
C GLY A 422 15.47 31.30 -14.58
N ALA A 423 15.12 30.19 -13.94
CA ALA A 423 13.76 29.82 -13.54
C ALA A 423 13.42 30.28 -12.12
N THR A 424 12.13 30.45 -11.86
CA THR A 424 11.59 30.43 -10.50
C THR A 424 11.47 28.99 -10.03
N VAL A 425 12.14 28.59 -8.96
CA VAL A 425 12.03 27.25 -8.36
C VAL A 425 11.41 27.36 -6.98
N ILE A 426 10.30 26.64 -6.75
CA ILE A 426 9.62 26.52 -5.47
C ILE A 426 9.82 25.09 -4.97
N ALA A 427 10.47 24.93 -3.82
CA ALA A 427 10.89 23.61 -3.32
C ALA A 427 10.87 23.54 -1.79
N PRO A 428 10.67 22.35 -1.18
CA PRO A 428 10.69 22.20 0.25
C PRO A 428 12.12 21.97 0.80
N LYS A 429 12.40 22.52 1.97
CA LYS A 429 13.66 22.37 2.74
C LYS A 429 13.63 21.19 3.72
N GLN A 430 12.54 20.45 3.79
CA GLN A 430 12.40 19.29 4.65
C GLN A 430 11.41 18.30 4.02
N ASP A 431 11.17 17.19 4.70
CA ASP A 431 10.27 16.14 4.24
C ASP A 431 8.81 16.61 4.32
N THR A 432 8.15 16.75 3.16
CA THR A 432 6.76 17.21 3.05
C THR A 432 6.21 16.95 1.64
N ASN A 433 4.88 16.97 1.51
CA ASN A 433 4.16 16.97 0.24
C ASN A 433 3.50 18.33 -0.03
N ILE A 434 2.97 18.51 -1.25
CA ILE A 434 2.17 19.69 -1.60
C ILE A 434 0.82 19.59 -0.93
N LYS A 435 0.42 20.68 -0.28
CA LYS A 435 -0.93 20.86 0.28
C LYS A 435 -1.82 21.63 -0.69
N LYS A 436 -1.29 22.68 -1.33
CA LYS A 436 -2.06 23.56 -2.22
C LYS A 436 -1.19 24.19 -3.30
N ILE A 437 -1.78 24.43 -4.46
CA ILE A 437 -1.20 25.23 -5.54
C ILE A 437 -2.22 26.28 -5.96
N GLU A 438 -1.84 27.54 -5.90
CA GLU A 438 -2.63 28.68 -6.37
C GLU A 438 -1.94 29.29 -7.59
N THR A 439 -2.74 29.69 -8.58
CA THR A 439 -2.23 30.30 -9.81
C THR A 439 -2.81 31.68 -10.03
N GLN A 440 -1.97 32.59 -10.54
CA GLN A 440 -2.39 33.87 -11.09
C GLN A 440 -1.88 33.96 -12.53
N ILE A 441 -2.74 34.32 -13.47
CA ILE A 441 -2.40 34.42 -14.90
C ILE A 441 -2.47 35.89 -15.30
N ASP A 442 -1.38 36.39 -15.87
CA ASP A 442 -1.28 37.74 -16.42
C ASP A 442 -0.60 37.73 -17.80
N GLU A 443 -0.27 38.91 -18.31
CA GLU A 443 0.38 39.09 -19.61
C GLU A 443 1.79 38.48 -19.71
N ASN A 444 2.44 38.24 -18.56
CA ASN A 444 3.78 37.65 -18.48
C ASN A 444 3.73 36.13 -18.29
N GLY A 445 2.54 35.54 -18.17
CA GLY A 445 2.34 34.10 -18.07
C GLY A 445 1.63 33.68 -16.79
N VAL A 446 1.98 32.50 -16.29
CA VAL A 446 1.37 31.89 -15.10
C VAL A 446 2.34 31.96 -13.91
N HIS A 447 1.85 32.51 -12.79
CA HIS A 447 2.56 32.64 -11.52
C HIS A 447 1.97 31.68 -10.49
N PHE A 448 2.83 31.15 -9.62
CA PHE A 448 2.45 30.09 -8.68
C PHE A 448 2.72 30.47 -7.23
N GLY A 449 1.70 30.30 -6.38
CA GLY A 449 1.83 30.15 -4.94
C GLY A 449 1.73 28.67 -4.58
N VAL A 450 2.67 28.13 -3.79
CA VAL A 450 2.67 26.72 -3.39
C VAL A 450 2.74 26.64 -1.88
N GLU A 451 1.81 25.90 -1.28
CA GLU A 451 1.82 25.55 0.13
C GLU A 451 2.18 24.08 0.27
N TYR A 452 3.17 23.78 1.12
CA TYR A 452 3.49 22.43 1.55
C TYR A 452 2.82 22.13 2.89
N PHE A 453 2.53 20.85 3.19
CA PHE A 453 1.90 20.46 4.46
C PHE A 453 2.67 20.94 5.68
N GLU A 454 3.99 20.87 5.62
CA GLU A 454 4.86 21.30 6.70
C GLU A 454 5.13 22.81 6.62
N GLU A 455 4.78 23.53 7.69
CA GLU A 455 4.89 24.99 7.73
C GLU A 455 6.35 25.47 7.59
N LYS A 456 6.54 26.61 6.91
CA LYS A 456 7.87 27.25 6.72
C LYS A 456 8.92 26.38 6.03
N SER A 457 8.52 25.25 5.47
CA SER A 457 9.37 24.33 4.71
C SER A 457 9.73 24.89 3.33
N GLN A 458 9.00 25.86 2.80
CA GLN A 458 9.22 26.40 1.46
C GLN A 458 10.52 27.21 1.34
N ALA A 459 11.17 27.06 0.18
CA ALA A 459 12.18 27.96 -0.37
C ALA A 459 11.78 28.36 -1.80
N VAL A 460 12.04 29.62 -2.16
CA VAL A 460 11.84 30.14 -3.51
C VAL A 460 13.17 30.69 -4.00
N TYR A 461 13.58 30.27 -5.20
CA TYR A 461 14.77 30.75 -5.88
C TYR A 461 14.40 31.33 -7.24
N TYR A 462 15.03 32.43 -7.65
CA TYR A 462 14.95 32.98 -8.99
C TYR A 462 16.36 33.22 -9.55
N ALA A 463 16.65 32.66 -10.72
CA ALA A 463 17.99 32.70 -11.33
C ALA A 463 19.14 32.35 -10.35
N GLY A 464 18.89 31.42 -9.43
CA GLY A 464 19.85 30.99 -8.41
C GLY A 464 19.95 31.88 -7.16
N GLN A 465 19.16 32.95 -7.07
CA GLN A 465 19.08 33.82 -5.88
C GLN A 465 17.84 33.50 -5.07
N LYS A 466 17.99 33.42 -3.74
CA LYS A 466 16.86 33.21 -2.83
C LYS A 466 15.98 34.47 -2.79
N GLN A 467 14.66 34.28 -2.86
CA GLN A 467 13.65 35.35 -2.78
C GLN A 467 13.17 35.57 -1.34
#